data_AF-A0A2K1L7Z0-F1
#
_entry.id   AF-A0A2K1L7Z0-F1
#
_cell.length_a   1.000
_cell.length_b   1.000
_cell.length_c   1.000
_cell.angle_alpha   90.00
_cell.angle_beta   90.00
_cell.angle_gamma   90.00
#
_symmetry.space_group_name_H-M   'P 1'
#
loop_
_entity.id
_entity.type
_entity.pdbx_description
1 polymer ?
#
loop_
_entity_poly.entity_id
_entity_poly.type
_entity_poly.pdbx_seq_one_letter_code
_entity_poly.pdbx_strand_id
1 'polypeptide(L)'
;MASIVGTSLSMSAPSQLSLGSSMAGTKLAHANAPMSPSSAAGPLRVEAMKKIQGRVICASNDKTIAVEVTRIAPHSKYLKRIKSAKKYHAHDPENECNVGDIVTLEKCKPISKSKTFIVVERKVGRPRGERLAAPTLPPLESEAESPVAA
;
A
#
# COMPACT_ATOMS: atom_id res chain seq x y z
N MET A 1 -18.32 -21.88 63.41
CA MET A 1 -19.38 -21.14 64.11
C MET A 1 -19.03 -19.66 64.07
N ALA A 2 -20.06 -18.82 63.84
CA ALA A 2 -20.09 -17.36 63.93
C ALA A 2 -19.43 -16.53 62.80
N SER A 3 -20.34 -16.00 61.96
CA SER A 3 -20.25 -14.83 61.07
C SER A 3 -19.94 -13.52 61.82
N ILE A 4 -19.69 -12.41 61.11
CA ILE A 4 -20.30 -11.06 61.30
C ILE A 4 -19.84 -10.08 60.17
N VAL A 5 -20.82 -9.65 59.35
CA VAL A 5 -21.18 -8.28 58.88
C VAL A 5 -20.02 -7.28 58.59
N GLY A 6 -19.83 -6.64 57.42
CA GLY A 6 -20.77 -5.99 56.50
C GLY A 6 -20.81 -4.47 56.75
N THR A 7 -20.35 -3.63 55.83
CA THR A 7 -20.78 -2.21 55.73
C THR A 7 -20.35 -1.59 54.40
N SER A 8 -21.33 -1.37 53.51
CA SER A 8 -21.25 -0.51 52.33
C SER A 8 -21.73 0.88 52.70
N LEU A 9 -21.03 1.92 52.24
CA LEU A 9 -21.45 3.32 52.42
C LEU A 9 -21.69 3.95 51.04
N SER A 10 -22.95 3.99 50.62
CA SER A 10 -23.43 4.75 49.46
C SER A 10 -23.89 6.14 49.92
N MET A 11 -23.42 7.20 49.28
CA MET A 11 -23.97 8.55 49.47
C MET A 11 -24.66 9.02 48.19
N SER A 12 -25.97 9.26 48.31
CA SER A 12 -26.83 9.92 47.34
C SER A 12 -26.82 11.43 47.60
N ALA A 13 -26.78 12.24 46.54
CA ALA A 13 -26.87 13.71 46.61
C ALA A 13 -28.11 14.20 45.83
N PRO A 14 -28.88 15.17 46.38
CA PRO A 14 -30.15 15.61 45.82
C PRO A 14 -30.05 16.78 44.81
N SER A 15 -31.08 16.80 43.96
CA SER A 15 -31.59 17.79 43.01
C SER A 15 -31.55 19.28 43.40
N GLN A 16 -31.40 20.18 42.41
CA GLN A 16 -32.23 21.40 42.25
C GLN A 16 -32.23 21.92 40.79
N LEU A 17 -33.39 22.44 40.37
CA LEU A 17 -33.70 23.13 39.11
C LEU A 17 -33.35 24.63 39.18
N SER A 18 -33.05 25.27 38.05
CA SER A 18 -33.43 26.67 37.81
C SER A 18 -33.61 26.99 36.32
N LEU A 19 -34.76 27.59 35.99
CA LEU A 19 -35.08 28.21 34.71
C LEU A 19 -34.59 29.66 34.73
N GLY A 20 -34.06 30.13 33.60
CA GLY A 20 -33.83 31.55 33.34
C GLY A 20 -33.85 31.85 31.84
N SER A 21 -34.96 32.41 31.37
CA SER A 21 -35.05 33.12 30.08
C SER A 21 -34.65 34.58 30.28
N SER A 22 -33.84 35.13 29.38
CA SER A 22 -33.90 36.57 29.08
C SER A 22 -33.43 36.84 27.65
N MET A 23 -34.33 37.46 26.89
CA MET A 23 -34.15 38.06 25.58
C MET A 23 -33.25 39.30 25.64
N ALA A 24 -32.52 39.56 24.55
CA ALA A 24 -32.39 40.84 23.84
C ALA A 24 -30.95 41.19 23.44
N GLY A 25 -30.77 41.46 22.15
CA GLY A 25 -29.88 42.54 21.69
C GLY A 25 -28.53 42.12 21.11
N THR A 26 -28.47 41.96 19.80
CA THR A 26 -27.87 42.94 18.85
C THR A 26 -27.32 42.21 17.63
N LYS A 27 -27.77 42.69 16.47
CA LYS A 27 -27.47 42.18 15.14
C LYS A 27 -26.12 42.76 14.72
N LEU A 28 -25.08 41.94 14.61
CA LEU A 28 -23.87 42.25 13.86
C LEU A 28 -23.52 41.06 12.98
N ALA A 29 -23.87 41.22 11.70
CA ALA A 29 -23.36 40.38 10.63
C ALA A 29 -21.84 40.55 10.59
N HIS A 30 -21.12 39.57 11.12
CA HIS A 30 -19.80 39.24 10.62
C HIS A 30 -20.01 38.01 9.78
N ALA A 31 -19.91 38.17 8.46
CA ALA A 31 -19.73 37.04 7.58
C ALA A 31 -18.49 36.29 8.08
N ASN A 32 -18.70 35.18 8.79
CA ASN A 32 -17.68 34.15 8.87
C ASN A 32 -17.63 33.54 7.47
N ALA A 33 -16.90 34.23 6.58
CA ALA A 33 -16.26 33.56 5.47
C ALA A 33 -15.62 32.30 6.06
N PRO A 34 -15.86 31.10 5.52
CA PRO A 34 -15.05 29.97 5.89
C PRO A 34 -13.62 30.40 5.57
N MET A 35 -12.81 30.66 6.59
CA MET A 35 -11.36 30.66 6.45
C MET A 35 -11.05 29.29 5.87
N SER A 36 -10.97 29.24 4.56
CA SER A 36 -10.44 28.10 3.85
C SER A 36 -9.08 27.88 4.48
N PRO A 37 -8.72 26.66 4.91
CA PRO A 37 -7.35 26.38 5.30
C PRO A 37 -6.48 26.49 4.03
N SER A 38 -6.15 27.73 3.67
CA SER A 38 -4.99 28.06 2.88
C SER A 38 -3.80 27.51 3.65
N SER A 39 -3.06 26.63 3.00
CA SER A 39 -1.81 26.06 3.51
C SER A 39 -1.97 24.99 4.59
N ALA A 40 -2.54 23.84 4.23
CA ALA A 40 -2.01 22.60 4.77
C ALA A 40 -0.67 22.31 4.08
N ALA A 41 0.37 23.06 4.47
CA ALA A 41 1.75 22.66 4.28
C ALA A 41 1.94 21.35 5.06
N GLY A 42 1.63 20.23 4.40
CA GLY A 42 1.94 18.91 4.91
C GLY A 42 3.42 18.84 5.26
N PRO A 43 3.83 18.03 6.24
CA PRO A 43 5.24 17.92 6.60
C PRO A 43 6.04 17.67 5.32
N LEU A 44 7.09 18.48 5.10
CA LEU A 44 8.01 18.31 3.98
C LEU A 44 8.48 16.85 4.02
N ARG A 45 7.89 15.99 3.20
CA ARG A 45 8.24 14.57 3.15
C ARG A 45 9.58 14.50 2.46
N VAL A 46 10.64 14.60 3.25
CA VAL A 46 12.01 14.41 2.76
C VAL A 46 12.12 12.96 2.33
N GLU A 47 11.98 12.70 1.03
CA GLU A 47 12.27 11.40 0.43
C GLU A 47 13.80 11.19 0.39
N ALA A 48 14.42 11.08 1.56
CA ALA A 48 15.87 11.01 1.70
C ALA A 48 16.45 9.66 1.21
N MET A 49 15.63 8.62 1.11
CA MET A 49 16.09 7.25 0.85
C MET A 49 15.62 6.72 -0.50
N LYS A 50 16.58 6.28 -1.32
CA LYS A 50 16.31 5.64 -2.62
C LYS A 50 15.58 4.31 -2.44
N LYS A 51 14.44 4.15 -3.11
CA LYS A 51 13.76 2.86 -3.26
C LYS A 51 14.59 1.94 -4.15
N ILE A 52 14.59 0.64 -3.86
CA ILE A 52 15.34 -0.35 -4.65
C ILE A 52 14.36 -1.33 -5.31
N GLN A 53 14.60 -1.65 -6.58
CA GLN A 53 13.77 -2.59 -7.33
C GLN A 53 14.48 -3.93 -7.49
N GLY A 54 13.72 -5.01 -7.45
CA GLY A 54 14.25 -6.36 -7.59
C GLY A 54 13.20 -7.36 -8.02
N ARG A 55 13.66 -8.59 -8.28
CA ARG A 55 12.80 -9.71 -8.65
C ARG A 55 12.59 -10.63 -7.45
N VAL A 56 11.37 -11.12 -7.26
CA VAL A 56 11.06 -12.11 -6.22
C VAL A 56 11.62 -13.47 -6.62
N ILE A 57 12.49 -14.05 -5.79
CA ILE A 57 13.03 -15.41 -5.99
C ILE A 57 12.18 -16.44 -5.26
N CYS A 58 11.77 -16.15 -4.02
CA CYS A 58 11.06 -17.10 -3.17
C CYS A 58 9.99 -16.39 -2.35
N ALA A 59 8.78 -16.96 -2.38
CA ALA A 59 7.60 -16.53 -1.62
C ALA A 59 7.07 -17.63 -0.69
N SER A 60 7.91 -18.64 -0.37
CA SER A 60 7.48 -19.80 0.44
C SER A 60 7.30 -19.48 1.93
N ASN A 61 7.72 -18.30 2.40
CA ASN A 61 7.69 -17.95 3.82
C ASN A 61 6.49 -17.03 4.11
N ASP A 62 5.88 -17.20 5.29
CA ASP A 62 4.77 -16.34 5.70
C ASP A 62 5.21 -14.88 5.84
N LYS A 63 4.40 -13.99 5.25
CA LYS A 63 4.53 -12.54 5.31
C LYS A 63 5.90 -12.00 4.91
N THR A 64 6.65 -12.81 4.15
CA THR A 64 8.07 -12.63 3.88
C THR A 64 8.43 -13.11 2.49
N ILE A 65 9.05 -12.23 1.72
CA ILE A 65 9.57 -12.59 0.41
C ILE A 65 11.08 -12.38 0.35
N ALA A 66 11.76 -13.25 -0.41
CA ALA A 66 13.17 -13.09 -0.74
C ALA A 66 13.30 -12.45 -2.12
N VAL A 67 13.83 -11.23 -2.15
CA VAL A 67 13.98 -10.40 -3.36
C VAL A 67 15.44 -10.27 -3.73
N GLU A 68 15.77 -10.51 -5.00
CA GLU A 68 17.09 -10.23 -5.54
C GLU A 68 17.13 -8.88 -6.24
N VAL A 69 18.03 -8.03 -5.74
CA VAL A 69 18.30 -6.70 -6.30
C VAL A 69 19.62 -6.78 -7.05
N THR A 70 19.55 -6.61 -8.37
CA THR A 70 20.72 -6.49 -9.22
C THR A 70 21.05 -5.02 -9.43
N ARG A 71 22.29 -4.61 -9.11
CA ARG A 71 22.80 -3.28 -9.44
C ARG A 71 24.04 -3.40 -10.32
N ILE A 72 24.25 -2.39 -11.16
CA ILE A 72 25.42 -2.28 -12.01
C ILE A 72 26.32 -1.20 -11.44
N ALA A 73 27.53 -1.56 -11.04
CA ALA A 73 28.54 -0.63 -10.56
C ALA A 73 29.83 -0.76 -11.37
N PRO A 74 30.54 0.35 -11.66
CA PRO A 74 31.87 0.28 -12.26
C PRO A 74 32.85 -0.31 -11.24
N HIS A 75 33.76 -1.19 -11.70
CA HIS A 75 34.91 -1.60 -10.90
C HIS A 75 35.81 -0.40 -10.62
N SER A 76 36.29 -0.23 -9.38
CA SER A 76 37.05 0.96 -8.95
C SER A 76 38.28 1.25 -9.81
N LYS A 77 39.08 0.22 -10.15
CA LYS A 77 40.30 0.36 -10.95
C LYS A 77 40.07 0.40 -12.46
N TYR A 78 39.25 -0.52 -12.99
CA TYR A 78 39.15 -0.78 -14.43
C TYR A 78 37.91 -0.18 -15.08
N LEU A 79 36.99 0.39 -14.29
CA LEU A 79 35.74 1.03 -14.74
C LEU A 79 34.77 0.14 -15.55
N LYS A 80 35.10 -1.14 -15.77
CA LYS A 80 34.16 -2.14 -16.32
C LYS A 80 32.89 -2.18 -15.46
N ARG A 81 31.73 -2.07 -16.09
CA ARG A 81 30.43 -2.16 -15.42
C ARG A 81 30.13 -3.63 -15.08
N ILE A 82 30.11 -3.94 -13.79
CA ILE A 82 29.88 -5.30 -13.27
C ILE A 82 28.50 -5.36 -12.61
N LYS A 83 27.79 -6.46 -12.82
CA LYS A 83 26.51 -6.75 -12.16
C LYS A 83 26.80 -7.36 -10.79
N SER A 84 26.21 -6.80 -9.74
CA SER A 84 26.23 -7.36 -8.40
C SER A 84 24.80 -7.59 -7.93
N ALA A 85 24.51 -8.81 -7.51
CA ALA A 85 23.21 -9.19 -6.98
C ALA A 85 23.29 -9.38 -5.46
N LYS A 86 22.27 -8.93 -4.74
CA LYS A 86 22.10 -9.19 -3.29
C LYS A 86 20.65 -9.56 -3.01
N LYS A 87 20.47 -10.55 -2.13
CA LYS A 87 19.17 -10.99 -1.64
C LYS A 87 18.76 -10.17 -0.42
N TYR A 88 17.50 -9.76 -0.38
CA TYR A 88 16.88 -9.02 0.71
C TYR A 88 15.61 -9.73 1.16
N HIS A 89 15.37 -9.76 2.48
CA HIS A 89 14.10 -10.21 3.03
C HIS A 89 13.19 -9.00 3.21
N ALA A 90 12.06 -9.01 2.51
CA ALA A 90 11.06 -7.96 2.60
C ALA A 90 9.82 -8.45 3.35
N HIS A 91 9.14 -7.54 4.01
CA HIS A 91 7.85 -7.77 4.63
C HIS A 91 6.72 -7.45 3.66
N ASP A 92 5.82 -8.42 3.50
CA ASP A 92 4.57 -8.32 2.78
C ASP A 92 3.50 -8.87 3.71
N PRO A 93 2.61 -8.05 4.30
CA PRO A 93 1.63 -8.54 5.28
C PRO A 93 0.50 -9.36 4.66
N GLU A 94 0.17 -9.12 3.40
CA GLU A 94 -0.99 -9.67 2.69
C GLU A 94 -0.61 -10.85 1.79
N ASN A 95 0.70 -11.15 1.64
CA ASN A 95 1.23 -12.23 0.80
C ASN A 95 0.77 -12.12 -0.66
N GLU A 96 0.68 -10.90 -1.19
CA GLU A 96 0.21 -10.68 -2.55
C GLU A 96 1.30 -10.94 -3.61
N CYS A 97 2.57 -11.00 -3.21
CA CYS A 97 3.68 -11.11 -4.13
C CYS A 97 3.97 -12.56 -4.53
N ASN A 98 4.02 -12.84 -5.84
CA ASN A 98 4.37 -14.14 -6.37
C ASN A 98 5.83 -14.22 -6.82
N VAL A 99 6.32 -15.46 -6.98
CA VAL A 99 7.66 -15.70 -7.52
C VAL A 99 7.75 -15.18 -8.96
N GLY A 100 8.77 -14.39 -9.24
CA GLY A 100 9.01 -13.83 -10.58
C GLY A 100 8.52 -12.39 -10.76
N ASP A 101 7.72 -11.85 -9.84
CA ASP A 101 7.27 -10.46 -9.87
C ASP A 101 8.41 -9.47 -9.70
N ILE A 102 8.24 -8.26 -10.25
CA ILE A 102 9.14 -7.13 -10.04
C ILE A 102 8.55 -6.27 -8.94
N VAL A 103 9.29 -6.08 -7.85
CA VAL A 103 8.82 -5.34 -6.67
C VAL A 103 9.74 -4.17 -6.34
N THR A 104 9.14 -3.07 -5.87
CA THR A 104 9.85 -1.91 -5.32
C THR A 104 9.87 -2.02 -3.79
N LEU A 105 11.07 -1.92 -3.21
CA LEU A 105 11.33 -2.01 -1.78
C LEU A 105 11.72 -0.66 -1.20
N GLU A 106 11.21 -0.37 -0.01
CA GLU A 106 11.61 0.74 0.84
C GLU A 106 12.22 0.25 2.16
N LYS A 107 13.13 1.04 2.72
CA LYS A 107 13.67 0.78 4.07
C LYS A 107 12.63 1.17 5.12
N CYS A 108 12.52 0.36 6.16
CA CYS A 108 11.64 0.62 7.30
C CYS A 108 12.36 0.33 8.62
N LYS A 109 11.66 0.49 9.75
CA LYS A 109 12.14 -0.05 11.03
C LYS A 109 12.40 -1.55 10.90
N PRO A 110 13.40 -2.12 11.60
CA PRO A 110 13.60 -3.57 11.59
C PRO A 110 12.32 -4.27 12.11
N ILE A 111 11.83 -5.23 11.33
CA ILE A 111 10.64 -6.05 11.66
C ILE A 111 11.09 -7.38 12.27
N SER A 112 12.24 -7.88 11.82
CA SER A 112 12.92 -9.05 12.38
C SER A 112 14.44 -8.86 12.32
N LYS A 113 15.20 -9.89 12.70
CA LYS A 113 16.67 -9.90 12.61
C LYS A 113 17.20 -9.56 11.21
N SER A 114 16.50 -9.99 10.15
CA SER A 114 16.96 -9.84 8.76
C SER A 114 16.03 -8.98 7.89
N LYS A 115 14.76 -8.79 8.29
CA LYS A 115 13.76 -8.05 7.51
C LYS A 115 13.76 -6.58 7.93
N THR A 116 14.29 -5.73 7.05
CA THR A 116 14.34 -4.26 7.23
C THR A 116 13.72 -3.53 6.03
N PHE A 117 13.08 -4.26 5.13
CA PHE A 117 12.46 -3.72 3.91
C PHE A 117 10.98 -4.05 3.88
N ILE A 118 10.18 -3.13 3.35
CA ILE A 118 8.75 -3.31 3.06
C ILE A 118 8.54 -3.22 1.55
N VAL A 119 7.60 -4.02 1.04
CA VAL A 119 7.12 -3.94 -0.34
C VAL A 119 6.18 -2.76 -0.49
N VAL A 120 6.43 -1.89 -1.47
CA VAL A 120 5.65 -0.66 -1.69
C VAL A 120 4.81 -0.74 -2.96
N GLU A 121 5.38 -1.34 -3.99
CA GLU A 121 4.76 -1.44 -5.30
C GLU A 121 5.12 -2.78 -5.91
N ARG A 122 4.10 -3.50 -6.38
CA ARG A 122 4.24 -4.71 -7.18
C ARG A 122 3.97 -4.36 -8.64
N LYS A 123 4.96 -4.54 -9.49
CA LYS A 123 4.83 -4.47 -10.94
C LYS A 123 4.67 -5.88 -11.49
N VAL A 124 3.42 -6.28 -11.73
CA VAL A 124 3.13 -7.53 -12.42
C VAL A 124 3.65 -7.39 -13.84
N GLY A 125 4.65 -8.21 -14.19
CA GLY A 125 5.18 -8.23 -15.53
C GLY A 125 4.09 -8.73 -16.47
N ARG A 126 3.58 -7.86 -17.36
CA ARG A 126 2.70 -8.33 -18.44
C ARG A 126 3.41 -9.47 -19.15
N PRO A 127 2.77 -10.63 -19.38
CA PRO A 127 3.40 -11.70 -20.11
C PRO A 127 3.80 -11.14 -21.48
N ARG A 128 5.10 -11.17 -21.81
CA ARG A 128 5.65 -10.71 -23.10
C ARG A 128 5.02 -11.40 -24.32
N GLY A 129 4.17 -12.41 -24.12
CA GLY A 129 3.51 -13.20 -25.15
C GLY A 129 2.11 -12.72 -25.56
N GLU A 130 1.50 -11.74 -24.90
CA GLU A 130 0.20 -11.19 -25.34
C GLU A 130 0.41 -10.14 -26.44
N ARG A 131 0.92 -10.61 -27.58
CA ARG A 131 0.74 -9.89 -28.84
C ARG A 131 -0.73 -10.08 -29.17
N LEU A 132 -1.55 -9.06 -28.90
CA LEU A 132 -2.92 -8.95 -29.39
C LEU A 132 -2.94 -9.53 -30.80
N ALA A 133 -3.59 -10.69 -30.97
CA ALA A 133 -3.76 -11.29 -32.28
C ALA A 133 -4.31 -10.18 -33.18
N ALA A 134 -3.65 -9.91 -34.31
CA ALA A 134 -4.18 -8.99 -35.30
C ALA A 134 -5.66 -9.34 -35.49
N PRO A 135 -6.60 -8.37 -35.57
CA PRO A 135 -7.99 -8.70 -35.82
C PRO A 135 -8.01 -9.54 -37.08
N THR A 136 -8.31 -10.83 -36.91
CA THR A 136 -8.34 -11.79 -38.00
C THR A 136 -9.35 -11.24 -38.99
N LEU A 137 -8.86 -10.76 -40.13
CA LEU A 137 -9.73 -10.37 -41.22
C LEU A 137 -10.63 -11.58 -41.51
N PRO A 138 -11.97 -11.40 -41.54
CA PRO A 138 -12.86 -12.50 -41.83
C PRO A 138 -12.47 -13.10 -43.20
N PRO A 139 -12.35 -14.43 -43.32
CA PRO A 139 -12.20 -15.06 -44.62
C PRO A 139 -13.34 -14.62 -45.52
N LEU A 140 -13.02 -14.12 -46.72
CA LEU A 140 -14.00 -13.95 -47.78
C LEU A 140 -14.44 -15.36 -48.19
N GLU A 141 -15.57 -15.79 -47.67
CA GLU A 141 -16.28 -16.99 -48.11
C GLU A 141 -16.71 -16.78 -49.57
N SER A 142 -15.89 -17.26 -50.50
CA SER A 142 -16.38 -17.60 -51.84
C SER A 142 -16.95 -19.01 -51.77
N GLU A 143 -18.24 -19.07 -51.50
CA GLU A 143 -19.17 -20.12 -51.91
C GLU A 143 -18.84 -20.52 -53.36
N ALA A 144 -18.20 -21.68 -53.53
CA ALA A 144 -18.28 -22.43 -54.77
C ALA A 144 -18.94 -23.75 -54.42
N GLU A 145 -20.27 -23.73 -54.40
CA GLU A 145 -21.11 -24.93 -54.47
C GLU A 145 -20.58 -25.83 -55.59
N SER A 146 -20.24 -27.06 -55.22
CA SER A 146 -20.16 -28.16 -56.14
C SER A 146 -21.58 -28.55 -56.59
N PRO A 147 -21.93 -28.55 -57.88
CA PRO A 147 -23.01 -29.39 -58.35
C PRO A 147 -22.48 -30.80 -58.63
N VAL A 148 -23.07 -31.71 -57.86
CA VAL A 148 -23.02 -33.15 -57.95
C VAL A 148 -23.51 -33.67 -59.31
N ALA A 149 -22.81 -34.69 -59.81
CA ALA A 149 -23.23 -35.78 -60.72
C ALA A 149 -23.59 -35.51 -62.21
N ALA A 150 -22.94 -36.32 -63.06
CA ALA A 150 -23.57 -37.11 -64.12
C ALA A 150 -22.84 -38.46 -64.25
#